data_AF-A0A7C0VVP3-F1
#
_entry.id   AF-A0A7C0VVP3-F1
#
_cell.length_a   1.000
_cell.length_b   1.000
_cell.length_c   1.000
_cell.angle_alpha   90.00
_cell.angle_beta   90.00
_cell.angle_gamma   90.00
#
_symmetry.space_group_name_H-M   'P 1'
#
loop_
_entity.id
_entity.type
_entity.pdbx_description
1 polymer ?
#
loop_
_entity_poly.entity_id
_entity_poly.type
_entity_poly.pdbx_seq_one_letter_code
_entity_poly.pdbx_strand_id
1 'polypeptide(L)'
;PVEPLNPWKGVYAAIDRGRNEGLPIFKASPNEALKPEEALNLYLGGPMLRNSQPRRISEGQKADLVIVDAFDVKSIAKTTHVAATIISGRIAYKSAYINIE
;
A
#
# COMPACT_ATOMS: atom_id res chain seq x y z
N PRO A 1 -14.29 8.09 7.78
CA PRO A 1 -13.23 7.09 8.08
C PRO A 1 -12.31 7.60 9.20
N VAL A 2 -11.88 6.70 10.10
CA VAL A 2 -10.95 7.06 11.21
C VAL A 2 -9.51 7.24 10.68
N GLU A 3 -9.16 6.57 9.59
CA GLU A 3 -7.86 6.70 8.90
C GLU A 3 -7.96 7.60 7.64
N PRO A 4 -6.83 8.19 7.19
CA PRO A 4 -6.78 8.90 5.91
C PRO A 4 -7.20 8.02 4.73
N LEU A 5 -7.85 8.62 3.73
CA LEU A 5 -8.29 7.89 2.52
C LEU A 5 -7.16 7.36 1.65
N ASN A 6 -5.95 7.93 1.74
CA ASN A 6 -4.79 7.44 1.00
C ASN A 6 -4.15 6.26 1.76
N PRO A 7 -4.26 5.01 1.26
CA PRO A 7 -3.77 3.83 1.95
C PRO A 7 -2.24 3.82 2.09
N TRP A 8 -1.50 4.46 1.18
CA TRP A 8 -0.04 4.52 1.22
C TRP A 8 0.49 5.23 2.47
N LYS A 9 -0.29 6.17 3.03
CA LYS A 9 0.04 6.79 4.33
C LYS A 9 -0.01 5.78 5.46
N GLY A 10 -0.98 4.86 5.45
CA GLY A 10 -1.11 3.79 6.42
C GLY A 10 0.01 2.76 6.29
N VAL A 11 0.33 2.35 5.04
CA VAL A 11 1.45 1.44 4.76
C VAL A 11 2.77 2.05 5.25
N TYR A 12 3.07 3.30 4.89
CA TYR A 12 4.25 4.01 5.37
C TYR A 12 4.29 4.08 6.91
N ALA A 13 3.18 4.46 7.55
CA ALA A 13 3.13 4.58 9.01
C ALA A 13 3.35 3.23 9.72
N ALA A 14 2.90 2.11 9.15
CA ALA A 14 3.11 0.78 9.71
C ALA A 14 4.58 0.33 9.60
N ILE A 15 5.27 0.69 8.51
CA ILE A 15 6.68 0.38 8.29
C ILE A 15 7.58 1.29 9.15
N ASP A 16 7.35 2.60 9.09
CA ASP A 16 8.19 3.58 9.77
C ASP A 16 7.94 3.61 11.28
N ARG A 17 6.69 3.34 11.69
CA ARG A 17 6.22 3.41 13.08
C ARG A 17 6.52 4.77 13.75
N GLY A 18 6.69 5.84 12.95
CA GLY A 18 7.02 7.19 13.41
C GLY A 18 8.50 7.42 13.71
N ARG A 19 9.39 6.55 13.23
CA ARG A 19 10.85 6.67 13.38
C ARG A 19 11.37 7.97 12.77
N ASN A 20 11.06 8.23 11.50
CA ASN A 20 11.60 9.38 10.78
C ASN A 20 11.08 10.71 11.33
N GLU A 21 9.84 10.74 11.81
CA GLU A 21 9.24 11.90 12.47
C GLU A 21 9.58 12.00 13.97
N GLY A 22 10.37 11.08 14.53
CA GLY A 22 10.80 11.10 15.94
C GLY A 22 9.65 10.93 16.94
N LEU A 23 8.55 10.28 16.53
CA LEU A 23 7.35 10.16 17.34
C LEU A 23 7.59 9.25 18.57
N PRO A 24 6.94 9.55 19.72
CA PRO A 24 7.10 8.75 20.94
C PRO A 24 6.78 7.26 20.76
N ILE A 25 5.86 6.93 19.85
CA ILE A 25 5.43 5.56 19.61
C ILE A 25 6.55 4.67 19.07
N PHE A 26 7.47 5.21 18.26
CA PHE A 26 8.64 4.47 17.81
C PHE A 26 9.54 4.08 18.99
N LYS A 27 9.68 4.96 20.00
CA LYS A 27 10.46 4.66 21.22
C LYS A 27 9.74 3.64 22.11
N ALA A 28 8.42 3.71 22.19
CA ALA A 28 7.61 2.83 23.02
C ALA A 28 7.54 1.40 22.46
N SER A 29 7.42 1.24 21.13
CA SER A 29 7.30 -0.08 20.50
C SER A 29 8.02 -0.19 19.15
N PRO A 30 9.36 -0.05 19.12
CA PRO A 30 10.13 -0.10 17.88
C PRO A 30 10.02 -1.46 17.17
N ASN A 31 9.81 -2.54 17.93
CA ASN A 31 9.69 -3.91 17.41
C ASN A 31 8.33 -4.21 16.77
N GLU A 32 7.36 -3.29 16.85
CA GLU A 32 6.07 -3.40 16.16
C GLU A 32 6.11 -2.77 14.75
N ALA A 33 7.24 -2.18 14.34
CA ALA A 33 7.44 -1.75 12.96
C ALA A 33 7.39 -2.96 12.02
N LEU A 34 6.53 -2.88 11.00
CA LEU A 34 6.31 -3.99 10.07
C LEU A 34 7.30 -3.96 8.92
N LYS A 35 7.58 -5.14 8.36
CA LYS A 35 8.22 -5.22 7.05
C LYS A 35 7.27 -4.71 5.96
N PRO A 36 7.79 -4.17 4.85
CA PRO A 36 6.94 -3.63 3.79
C PRO A 36 5.89 -4.61 3.25
N GLU A 37 6.23 -5.89 3.12
CA GLU A 37 5.32 -6.94 2.67
C GLU A 37 4.21 -7.23 3.69
N GLU A 38 4.54 -7.20 4.98
CA GLU A 38 3.56 -7.37 6.07
C GLU A 38 2.56 -6.20 6.09
N ALA A 39 3.06 -4.96 5.94
CA ALA A 39 2.23 -3.77 5.87
C ALA A 39 1.29 -3.78 4.65
N LEU A 40 1.78 -4.16 3.47
CA LEU A 40 0.93 -4.33 2.28
C LEU A 40 -0.12 -5.43 2.45
N ASN A 41 0.25 -6.56 3.07
CA ASN A 41 -0.66 -7.68 3.29
C ASN A 41 -1.87 -7.31 4.17
N LEU A 42 -1.77 -6.29 5.03
CA LEU A 42 -2.94 -5.79 5.77
C LEU A 42 -4.05 -5.28 4.84
N TYR A 43 -3.70 -4.73 3.67
CA TYR A 43 -4.64 -4.24 2.66
C TYR A 43 -5.03 -5.32 1.64
N LEU A 44 -4.14 -6.26 1.36
CA LEU A 44 -4.33 -7.28 0.32
C LEU A 44 -4.92 -8.60 0.84
N GLY A 45 -4.73 -8.92 2.12
CA GLY A 45 -5.15 -10.18 2.73
C GLY A 45 -5.79 -10.05 4.12
N GLY A 46 -5.94 -8.82 4.63
CA GLY A 46 -6.39 -8.58 6.00
C GLY A 46 -7.86 -8.93 6.27
N PRO A 47 -8.26 -9.04 7.56
CA PRO A 47 -9.61 -9.41 8.01
C PRO A 47 -10.74 -8.48 7.54
N MET A 48 -10.40 -7.30 7.00
CA MET A 48 -11.36 -6.41 6.32
C MET A 48 -11.94 -7.03 5.05
N LEU A 49 -11.23 -7.98 4.44
CA LEU A 49 -11.71 -8.83 3.35
C LEU A 49 -12.57 -9.97 3.92
N ARG A 50 -13.70 -9.64 4.55
CA ARG A 50 -14.68 -10.61 5.11
C ARG A 50 -14.86 -11.81 4.16
N ASN A 51 -14.36 -12.98 4.55
CA ASN A 51 -14.47 -14.26 3.81
C ASN A 51 -13.94 -14.25 2.36
N SER A 52 -13.05 -13.32 1.99
CA SER A 52 -12.51 -13.24 0.64
C SER A 52 -11.09 -13.79 0.58
N GLN A 53 -10.73 -14.41 -0.55
CA GLN A 53 -9.36 -14.84 -0.81
C GLN A 53 -8.41 -13.62 -0.83
N PRO A 54 -7.19 -13.74 -0.28
CA PRO A 54 -6.18 -12.68 -0.40
C PRO A 54 -5.96 -12.29 -1.86
N ARG A 55 -5.89 -10.99 -2.12
CA ARG A 55 -5.59 -10.43 -3.44
C ARG A 55 -4.13 -10.73 -3.78
N ARG A 56 -3.92 -11.31 -4.96
CA ARG A 56 -2.61 -11.66 -5.49
C ARG A 56 -2.57 -11.40 -6.98
N ILE A 57 -1.37 -11.11 -7.49
CA ILE A 57 -1.12 -11.04 -8.92
C ILE A 57 -0.71 -12.44 -9.37
N SER A 58 -1.64 -13.16 -9.97
CA SER A 58 -1.41 -14.47 -10.58
C SER A 58 -2.43 -14.72 -11.69
N GLU A 59 -2.13 -15.64 -12.59
CA GLU A 59 -3.08 -16.06 -13.62
C GLU A 59 -4.40 -16.54 -13.00
N GLY A 60 -5.52 -16.27 -13.69
CA GLY A 60 -6.87 -16.60 -13.23
C GLY A 60 -7.45 -15.66 -12.16
N GLN A 61 -6.69 -14.71 -11.62
CA GLN A 61 -7.22 -13.69 -10.70
C GLN A 61 -7.85 -12.51 -11.45
N LYS A 62 -8.74 -11.76 -10.78
CA LYS A 62 -9.24 -10.49 -11.33
C LYS A 62 -8.09 -9.53 -11.54
N ALA A 63 -8.03 -8.91 -12.73
CA ALA A 63 -7.05 -7.89 -13.07
C ALA A 63 -7.36 -6.53 -12.39
N ASP A 64 -7.38 -6.55 -11.05
CA ASP A 64 -7.47 -5.37 -10.20
C ASP A 64 -6.02 -4.99 -9.80
N LEU A 65 -5.49 -3.92 -10.41
CA LEU A 65 -4.08 -3.53 -10.28
C LEU A 65 -3.96 -2.05 -9.92
N VAL A 66 -2.95 -1.71 -9.12
CA VAL A 66 -2.54 -0.33 -8.87
C VAL A 66 -1.08 -0.21 -9.27
N ILE A 67 -0.78 0.70 -10.19
CA ILE A 67 0.57 1.01 -10.63
C ILE A 67 1.03 2.24 -9.85
N VAL A 68 2.20 2.15 -9.22
CA VAL A 68 2.76 3.21 -8.38
C VAL A 68 4.17 3.60 -8.81
N ASP A 69 4.62 4.76 -8.35
CA ASP A 69 5.99 5.28 -8.55
C ASP A 69 7.02 4.67 -7.57
N ALA A 70 6.86 3.39 -7.22
CA ALA A 70 7.77 2.64 -6.37
C ALA A 70 8.28 1.42 -7.15
N PHE A 71 9.62 1.30 -7.28
CA PHE A 71 10.25 0.22 -8.02
C PHE A 71 10.31 -1.10 -7.24
N ASP A 72 10.42 -1.01 -5.92
CA ASP A 72 10.40 -2.14 -4.98
C ASP A 72 9.53 -1.80 -3.78
N VAL A 73 9.00 -2.82 -3.10
CA VAL A 73 8.19 -2.67 -1.88
C VAL A 73 8.94 -1.90 -0.78
N LYS A 74 10.27 -2.05 -0.73
CA LYS A 74 11.13 -1.31 0.20
C LYS A 74 11.24 0.19 -0.11
N SER A 75 10.91 0.59 -1.33
CA SER A 75 10.92 1.99 -1.76
C SER A 75 9.59 2.72 -1.53
N ILE A 76 8.59 2.04 -0.92
CA ILE A 76 7.34 2.68 -0.53
C ILE A 76 7.64 3.82 0.45
N ALA A 77 7.07 4.99 0.15
CA ALA A 77 7.26 6.21 0.92
C ALA A 77 5.91 6.82 1.27
N LYS A 78 5.93 7.77 2.21
CA LYS A 78 4.76 8.60 2.55
C LYS A 78 4.17 9.31 1.33
N THR A 79 4.99 9.57 0.32
CA THR A 79 4.67 10.24 -0.93
C THR A 79 4.51 9.29 -2.11
N THR A 80 4.29 7.99 -1.90
CA THR A 80 4.00 7.08 -3.02
C THR A 80 2.76 7.56 -3.78
N HIS A 81 2.94 7.77 -5.08
CA HIS A 81 1.91 8.22 -6.01
C HIS A 81 1.40 7.06 -6.87
N VAL A 82 0.13 7.15 -7.23
CA VAL A 82 -0.52 6.20 -8.13
C VAL A 82 -0.42 6.72 -9.56
N ALA A 83 0.21 5.94 -10.43
CA ALA A 83 0.30 6.19 -11.86
C ALA A 83 -0.98 5.74 -12.59
N ALA A 84 -1.55 4.60 -12.20
CA ALA A 84 -2.81 4.11 -12.73
C ALA A 84 -3.54 3.17 -11.75
N THR A 85 -4.86 3.09 -11.90
CA THR A 85 -5.69 2.07 -11.25
C THR A 85 -6.50 1.34 -12.31
N ILE A 86 -6.40 0.02 -12.28
CA ILE A 86 -7.07 -0.89 -13.20
C ILE A 86 -8.04 -1.73 -12.36
N ILE A 87 -9.30 -1.79 -12.76
CA ILE A 87 -10.34 -2.58 -12.11
C ILE A 87 -10.89 -3.54 -13.14
N SER A 88 -10.74 -4.84 -12.88
CA SER A 88 -11.18 -5.94 -13.75
C SER A 88 -10.73 -5.75 -15.20
N GLY A 89 -9.47 -5.35 -15.39
CA GLY A 89 -8.84 -5.13 -16.69
C GLY A 89 -9.17 -3.80 -17.37
N ARG A 90 -9.94 -2.91 -16.72
CA ARG A 90 -10.27 -1.58 -17.26
C ARG A 90 -9.57 -0.48 -16.48
N ILE A 91 -8.96 0.47 -17.18
CA ILE A 91 -8.36 1.64 -16.55
C ILE A 91 -9.47 2.50 -15.93
N ALA A 92 -9.50 2.56 -14.60
CA ALA A 92 -10.42 3.40 -13.83
C ALA A 92 -9.81 4.77 -13.51
N TYR A 93 -8.47 4.84 -13.44
CA TYR A 93 -7.73 6.06 -13.21
C TYR A 93 -6.36 6.00 -13.92
N LYS A 94 -5.92 7.14 -14.45
CA LYS A 94 -4.57 7.35 -14.97
C LYS A 94 -4.09 8.74 -14.54
N SER A 95 -2.89 8.82 -13.98
CA SER A 95 -2.25 10.08 -13.64
C SER A 95 -1.88 10.85 -14.90
N ALA A 96 -2.07 12.17 -14.89
CA ALA A 96 -1.57 13.05 -15.95
C ALA A 96 -0.07 13.35 -15.82
N TYR A 97 0.52 13.04 -14.67
CA TYR A 97 1.87 13.48 -14.30
C TYR A 97 2.89 12.34 -14.19
N ILE A 98 2.44 11.10 -14.32
CA ILE A 98 3.31 9.91 -14.26
C ILE A 98 3.09 9.13 -15.54
N ASN A 99 4.10 9.16 -16.42
CA ASN A 99 4.10 8.36 -17.63
C ASN A 99 4.42 6.91 -17.27
N ILE A 100 3.60 6.00 -17.78
CA ILE A 100 3.86 4.57 -17.74
C ILE A 100 4.19 4.23 -19.19
N GLU A 101 5.49 4.09 -19.48
CA GLU A 101 5.98 3.60 -20.78
C GLU A 101 5.87 2.08 -20.85
#